data_AF-A0A7C9DK05-F1
#
_entry.id   AF-A0A7C9DK05-F1
#
_cell.length_a   1.000
_cell.length_b   1.000
_cell.length_c   1.000
_cell.angle_alpha   90.00
_cell.angle_beta   90.00
_cell.angle_gamma   90.00
#
_symmetry.space_group_name_H-M   'P 1'
#
loop_
_entity.id
_entity.type
_entity.pdbx_description
1 polymer ?
#
loop_
_entity_poly.entity_id
_entity_poly.type
_entity_poly.pdbx_seq_one_letter_code
_entity_poly.pdbx_strand_id
1 'polypeptide(L)'
;IGTIGQTDIMATLKISYQYLQPEQKQCFAYCALFEKDHCFDVPMLIRLWMAQGFVKSVDDGRICFMELLRRCFFQNSNVYRDEDSWGEEETCQMHDLMHDLAQMV
;
A
#
# COMPACT_ATOMS: atom_id res chain seq x y z
N ILE A 1 -26.05 -11.54 -15.67
CA ILE A 1 -26.33 -10.69 -14.49
C ILE A 1 -25.06 -10.73 -13.63
N GLY A 2 -24.34 -9.62 -13.49
CA GLY A 2 -23.16 -9.53 -12.62
C GLY A 2 -21.94 -8.81 -13.20
N THR A 3 -22.05 -7.52 -13.57
CA THR A 3 -20.86 -6.70 -13.92
C THR A 3 -20.94 -5.22 -13.51
N ILE A 4 -22.11 -4.76 -13.05
CA ILE A 4 -22.33 -3.33 -12.74
C ILE A 4 -21.63 -2.93 -11.42
N GLY A 5 -21.48 -3.85 -10.45
CA GLY A 5 -20.87 -3.54 -9.15
C GLY A 5 -19.35 -3.43 -9.14
N GLN A 6 -18.62 -4.40 -9.72
CA GLN A 6 -17.15 -4.39 -9.69
C GLN A 6 -16.53 -3.28 -10.55
N THR A 7 -17.13 -2.98 -11.69
CA THR A 7 -16.65 -1.89 -12.58
C THR A 7 -16.77 -0.53 -11.90
N ASP A 8 -17.85 -0.31 -11.15
CA ASP A 8 -18.11 0.95 -10.43
C ASP A 8 -17.20 1.12 -9.20
N ILE A 9 -16.96 0.02 -8.45
CA ILE A 9 -15.97 -0.01 -7.37
C ILE A 9 -14.58 0.31 -7.93
N MET A 10 -14.18 -0.32 -9.03
CA MET A 10 -12.84 -0.12 -9.58
C MET A 10 -12.65 1.28 -10.17
N ALA A 11 -13.71 1.86 -10.75
CA ALA A 11 -13.72 3.27 -11.15
C ALA A 11 -13.52 4.20 -9.94
N THR A 12 -14.20 3.92 -8.83
CA THR A 12 -14.05 4.68 -7.58
C THR A 12 -12.64 4.56 -6.99
N LEU A 13 -12.07 3.35 -6.93
CA LEU A 13 -10.72 3.13 -6.43
C LEU A 13 -9.66 3.80 -7.33
N LYS A 14 -9.87 3.80 -8.65
CA LYS A 14 -9.01 4.52 -9.60
C LYS A 14 -9.00 6.03 -9.35
N ILE A 15 -10.13 6.61 -8.96
CA ILE A 15 -10.19 8.02 -8.53
C ILE A 15 -9.32 8.23 -7.30
N SER A 16 -9.42 7.37 -6.27
CA SER A 16 -8.56 7.45 -5.09
C SER A 16 -7.07 7.37 -5.45
N TYR A 17 -6.70 6.51 -6.39
CA TYR A 17 -5.34 6.41 -6.91
C TYR A 17 -4.90 7.67 -7.66
N GLN A 18 -5.76 8.29 -8.47
CA GLN A 18 -5.42 9.51 -9.19
C GLN A 18 -5.04 10.67 -8.26
N TYR A 19 -5.62 10.73 -7.06
CA TYR A 19 -5.33 11.72 -6.02
C TYR A 19 -4.10 11.38 -5.15
N LEU A 20 -3.35 10.31 -5.45
CA LEU A 20 -2.07 10.04 -4.81
C LEU A 20 -0.95 10.90 -5.42
N GLN A 21 0.02 11.26 -4.58
CA GLN A 21 1.25 11.89 -5.01
C GLN A 21 2.11 10.92 -5.84
N PRO A 22 3.03 11.42 -6.70
CA PRO A 22 3.84 10.57 -7.57
C PRO A 22 4.56 9.43 -6.83
N GLU A 23 5.16 9.74 -5.67
CA GLU A 23 5.92 8.79 -4.86
C GLU A 23 5.01 7.69 -4.30
N GLN A 24 3.80 8.07 -3.86
CA GLN A 24 2.79 7.13 -3.35
C GLN A 24 2.29 6.19 -4.44
N LYS A 25 2.11 6.70 -5.67
CA LYS A 25 1.71 5.89 -6.83
C LYS A 25 2.76 4.85 -7.16
N GLN A 26 4.03 5.23 -7.17
CA GLN A 26 5.15 4.33 -7.44
C GLN A 26 5.28 3.26 -6.34
N CYS A 27 5.23 3.67 -5.07
CA CYS A 27 5.30 2.75 -3.93
C CYS A 27 4.15 1.73 -3.96
N PHE A 28 2.93 2.20 -4.24
CA PHE A 28 1.76 1.34 -4.37
C PHE A 28 1.86 0.36 -5.55
N ALA A 29 2.20 0.84 -6.74
CA ALA A 29 2.31 0.00 -7.94
C ALA A 29 3.39 -1.08 -7.79
N TYR A 30 4.49 -0.77 -7.09
CA TYR A 30 5.54 -1.75 -6.80
C TYR A 30 5.02 -2.98 -6.03
N CYS A 31 4.07 -2.79 -5.12
CA CYS A 31 3.51 -3.89 -4.35
C CYS A 31 2.70 -4.88 -5.21
N ALA A 32 2.29 -4.52 -6.42
CA ALA A 32 1.61 -5.41 -7.37
C ALA A 32 2.49 -6.56 -7.87
N LEU A 33 3.82 -6.43 -7.71
CA LEU A 33 4.79 -7.47 -8.08
C LEU A 33 4.74 -8.69 -7.16
N PHE A 34 4.14 -8.54 -5.98
CA PHE A 34 3.96 -9.62 -5.02
C PHE A 34 2.61 -10.31 -5.27
N GLU A 35 2.47 -11.55 -4.80
CA GLU A 35 1.20 -12.27 -4.93
C GLU A 35 0.10 -11.59 -4.10
N LYS A 36 -1.16 -11.89 -4.45
CA LYS A 36 -2.30 -11.52 -3.61
C LYS A 36 -2.13 -12.08 -2.21
N ASP A 37 -2.72 -11.40 -1.23
CA ASP A 37 -2.58 -11.71 0.19
C ASP A 37 -1.15 -11.65 0.78
N HIS A 38 -0.15 -11.15 0.03
CA HIS A 38 1.20 -11.04 0.57
C HIS A 38 1.25 -10.12 1.80
N CYS A 39 1.78 -10.68 2.90
CA CYS A 39 2.00 -9.95 4.14
C CYS A 39 3.40 -9.33 4.11
N PHE A 40 3.44 -8.00 4.02
CA PHE A 40 4.67 -7.23 4.01
C PHE A 40 5.10 -6.89 5.43
N ASP A 41 6.38 -7.09 5.74
CA ASP A 41 7.05 -6.39 6.83
C ASP A 41 7.25 -4.92 6.41
N VAL A 42 6.66 -3.98 7.14
CA VAL A 42 6.65 -2.55 6.78
C VAL A 42 8.07 -1.96 6.72
N PRO A 43 8.96 -2.20 7.69
CA PRO A 43 10.35 -1.77 7.60
C PRO A 43 11.06 -2.26 6.33
N MET A 44 10.87 -3.52 5.96
CA MET A 44 11.44 -4.11 4.74
C MET A 44 10.83 -3.51 3.48
N LEU A 45 9.51 -3.31 3.44
CA LEU A 45 8.82 -2.68 2.31
C LEU A 45 9.35 -1.26 2.05
N ILE A 46 9.56 -0.47 3.10
CA ILE A 46 10.15 0.87 2.99
C ILE A 46 11.57 0.79 2.42
N ARG A 47 12.40 -0.17 2.87
CA ARG A 47 13.75 -0.38 2.31
C ARG A 47 13.71 -0.76 0.83
N LEU A 48 12.73 -1.55 0.39
CA LEU A 48 12.53 -1.88 -1.01
C LEU A 48 12.18 -0.63 -1.84
N TRP A 49 11.27 0.21 -1.36
CA TRP A 49 10.95 1.48 -2.02
C TRP A 49 12.15 2.44 -2.10
N MET A 50 12.96 2.48 -1.04
CA MET A 50 14.22 3.25 -1.04
C MET A 50 15.22 2.70 -2.07
N ALA A 51 15.36 1.38 -2.17
CA ALA A 51 16.26 0.74 -3.14
C ALA A 51 15.86 1.04 -4.60
N GLN A 52 14.57 1.22 -4.87
CA GLN A 52 14.07 1.66 -6.17
C GLN A 52 14.14 3.18 -6.38
N GLY A 53 14.46 3.96 -5.35
CA GLY A 53 14.55 5.41 -5.40
C GLY A 53 13.20 6.13 -5.38
N PHE A 54 12.11 5.46 -5.00
CA PHE A 54 10.78 6.08 -4.89
C PHE A 54 10.69 7.04 -3.69
N VAL A 55 11.42 6.71 -2.62
CA VAL A 55 11.54 7.52 -1.40
C VAL A 55 13.01 7.67 -1.03
N LYS A 56 13.39 8.82 -0.46
CA LYS A 56 14.80 9.17 -0.23
C LYS A 56 15.31 8.75 1.15
N SER A 57 14.41 8.56 2.11
CA SER A 57 14.73 8.25 3.50
C SER A 57 13.69 7.30 4.09
N VAL A 58 14.03 6.73 5.25
CA VAL A 58 13.08 5.92 6.03
C VAL A 58 11.88 6.76 6.45
N ASP A 59 12.08 8.03 6.82
CA ASP A 59 11.01 8.93 7.22
C ASP A 59 10.05 9.24 6.07
N ASP A 60 10.58 9.50 4.86
CA ASP A 60 9.76 9.69 3.66
C ASP A 60 8.95 8.42 3.34
N GLY A 61 9.58 7.25 3.47
CA GLY A 61 8.92 5.95 3.31
C GLY A 61 7.81 5.72 4.32
N ARG A 62 8.02 6.09 5.59
CA ARG A 62 7.00 6.03 6.64
C ARG A 62 5.82 6.96 6.36
N ILE A 63 6.09 8.19 5.93
CA ILE A 63 5.03 9.14 5.53
C ILE A 63 4.22 8.58 4.37
N CYS A 64 4.91 8.04 3.35
CA CYS A 64 4.26 7.40 2.21
C CYS A 64 3.38 6.21 2.64
N PHE A 65 3.91 5.31 3.47
CA PHE A 65 3.17 4.17 4.01
C PHE A 65 1.94 4.62 4.80
N MET A 66 2.09 5.59 5.70
CA MET A 66 0.98 6.10 6.52
C MET A 66 -0.13 6.73 5.67
N GLU A 67 0.22 7.43 4.60
CA GLU A 67 -0.79 8.00 3.68
C GLU A 67 -1.53 6.91 2.88
N LEU A 68 -0.83 5.87 2.44
CA LEU A 68 -1.46 4.71 1.78
C LEU A 68 -2.35 3.94 2.75
N LEU A 69 -1.90 3.76 4.00
CA LEU A 69 -2.67 3.12 5.07
C LEU A 69 -3.94 3.93 5.41
N ARG A 70 -3.82 5.25 5.57
CA ARG A 70 -4.96 6.15 5.85
C ARG A 70 -6.02 6.15 4.75
N ARG A 71 -5.60 5.93 3.50
CA ARG A 71 -6.48 5.83 2.34
C ARG A 71 -6.95 4.41 2.06
N CYS A 72 -6.69 3.48 2.98
CA CYS A 72 -7.09 2.07 2.92
C CYS A 72 -6.49 1.28 1.74
N PHE A 73 -5.35 1.72 1.19
CA PHE A 73 -4.60 0.94 0.18
C PHE A 73 -3.91 -0.28 0.80
N PHE A 74 -3.56 -0.17 2.08
CA PHE A 74 -3.09 -1.28 2.90
C PHE A 74 -4.05 -1.52 4.06
N GLN A 75 -4.10 -2.77 4.51
CA GLN A 75 -4.72 -3.18 5.75
C GLN A 75 -3.63 -3.62 6.72
N ASN A 76 -3.67 -3.12 7.95
CA ASN A 76 -2.70 -3.52 8.97
C ASN A 76 -3.09 -4.90 9.52
N SER A 77 -2.19 -5.88 9.43
CA SER A 77 -2.48 -7.29 9.76
C SER A 77 -2.09 -7.67 11.18
N ASN A 78 -1.13 -6.98 11.81
CA ASN A 78 -0.78 -7.13 13.21
C ASN A 78 -0.35 -5.79 13.80
N VAL A 79 -1.17 -5.25 14.71
CA VAL A 79 -0.78 -4.13 15.56
C VAL A 79 -0.80 -4.64 17.00
N TYR A 80 0.34 -5.16 17.49
CA TYR A 80 0.61 -5.08 18.92
C TYR A 80 0.89 -3.61 19.22
N ARG A 81 -0.20 -2.89 19.53
CA ARG A 81 -0.17 -1.48 19.87
C ARG A 81 0.36 -1.35 21.30
N ASP A 82 1.67 -1.47 21.46
CA ASP A 82 2.35 -0.70 22.49
C ASP A 82 2.81 0.58 21.81
N GLU A 83 2.21 1.70 22.21
CA GLU A 83 2.44 3.03 21.63
C GLU A 83 3.92 3.47 21.72
N ASP A 84 4.73 2.74 22.51
CA ASP A 84 6.15 2.91 22.74
C ASP A 84 7.05 1.87 22.03
N SER A 85 6.50 0.82 21.39
CA SER A 85 7.29 -0.25 20.74
C SER A 85 7.20 -0.19 19.22
N TRP A 86 7.67 0.90 18.64
CA TRP A 86 7.74 1.11 17.18
C TRP A 86 8.88 0.35 16.52
N GLY A 87 9.02 -0.94 16.84
CA GLY A 87 10.26 -1.68 16.67
C GLY A 87 10.21 -2.83 15.68
N GLU A 88 9.42 -3.87 15.95
CA GLU A 88 9.91 -5.20 15.56
C GLU A 88 8.96 -6.03 14.68
N GLU A 89 7.65 -5.76 14.63
CA GLU A 89 6.71 -6.62 13.88
C GLU A 89 5.50 -5.85 13.29
N GLU A 90 5.71 -4.69 12.64
CA GLU A 90 4.62 -4.03 11.92
C GLU A 90 4.45 -4.68 10.53
N THR A 91 3.32 -5.38 10.34
CA THR A 91 3.00 -6.04 9.07
C THR A 91 1.77 -5.46 8.41
N CYS A 92 1.79 -5.34 7.09
CA CYS A 92 0.64 -4.89 6.32
C CYS A 92 0.34 -5.81 5.15
N GLN A 93 -0.90 -5.81 4.69
CA GLN A 93 -1.35 -6.56 3.53
C GLN A 93 -2.03 -5.60 2.54
N MET A 94 -1.83 -5.84 1.25
CA MET A 94 -2.61 -5.16 0.22
C MET A 94 -3.92 -5.91 0.01
N HIS A 95 -5.05 -5.19 0.09
CA HIS A 95 -6.36 -5.79 -0.16
C HIS A 95 -6.46 -6.26 -1.63
N ASP A 96 -7.13 -7.39 -1.90
CA ASP A 96 -7.23 -7.97 -3.25
C ASP A 96 -7.68 -6.98 -4.33
N LEU A 97 -8.70 -6.17 -4.03
CA LEU A 97 -9.17 -5.11 -4.94
C LEU A 97 -8.11 -4.03 -5.21
N MET A 98 -7.26 -3.72 -4.23
CA MET A 98 -6.15 -2.79 -4.42
C MET A 98 -5.04 -3.43 -5.23
N HIS A 99 -4.79 -4.73 -5.05
CA HIS A 99 -3.87 -5.48 -5.89
C HIS A 99 -4.34 -5.51 -7.35
N ASP A 100 -5.63 -5.79 -7.58
CA ASP A 100 -6.25 -5.73 -8.91
C ASP A 100 -6.11 -4.33 -9.53
N LEU A 101 -6.32 -3.27 -8.74
CA LEU A 101 -6.10 -1.90 -9.20
C LEU A 101 -4.63 -1.67 -9.59
N ALA A 102 -3.70 -2.11 -8.75
CA ALA A 102 -2.27 -1.92 -8.94
C ALA A 102 -1.74 -2.62 -10.20
N GLN A 103 -2.34 -3.75 -10.59
CA GLN A 103 -2.06 -4.43 -11.86
C GLN A 103 -2.60 -3.72 -13.11
N MET A 104 -3.57 -2.80 -12.95
CA MET A 104 -4.20 -2.08 -14.06
C MET A 104 -3.57 -0.71 -14.36
N VAL A 105 -2.72 -0.18 -13.48
CA VAL A 105 -2.16 1.19 -13.56
C VAL A 105 -0.74 1.26 -14.10
#